data_AF-A0A158CWU3-F1
#
_entry.id   AF-A0A158CWU3-F1
#
_cell.length_a   1.000
_cell.length_b   1.000
_cell.length_c   1.000
_cell.angle_alpha   90.00
_cell.angle_beta   90.00
_cell.angle_gamma   90.00
#
_symmetry.space_group_name_H-M   'P 1'
#
loop_
_entity.id
_entity.type
_entity.pdbx_description
1 polymer ?
#
loop_
_entity_poly.entity_id
_entity_poly.type
_entity_poly.pdbx_seq_one_letter_code
_entity_poly.pdbx_strand_id
1 'polypeptide(L)'
;MQFDTDWRTLGKHRIRLRSTKGFPTEVMHQLAEVTRLAVDNNMSARARIVDIVLRQENISDITVGSTLPEDRICAPQLEAAVATVMGLPPEKVNVFVQTVAQEEVDLHFGVYERMLAEKFGAVPPIQ
;
A
#
# COMPACT_ATOMS: atom_id res chain seq x y z
N MET A 1 7.14 2.46 -21.76
CA MET A 1 6.04 2.68 -20.80
C MET A 1 6.03 1.50 -19.85
N GLN A 2 6.12 1.74 -18.54
CA GLN A 2 5.92 0.69 -17.53
C GLN A 2 4.41 0.49 -17.38
N PHE A 3 3.91 -0.55 -18.04
CA PHE A 3 2.50 -0.90 -18.13
C PHE A 3 1.99 -1.68 -16.90
N ASP A 4 2.88 -1.95 -15.95
CA ASP A 4 2.63 -2.75 -14.76
C ASP A 4 2.18 -1.92 -13.56
N THR A 5 2.18 -0.59 -13.67
CA THR A 5 2.00 0.35 -12.55
C THR A 5 0.89 1.35 -12.81
N ASP A 6 0.05 1.58 -11.80
CA ASP A 6 -0.98 2.63 -11.75
C ASP A 6 -0.86 3.41 -10.43
N TRP A 7 -1.22 4.69 -10.44
CA TRP A 7 -1.15 5.57 -9.27
C TRP A 7 -2.52 6.13 -8.92
N ARG A 8 -2.94 5.94 -7.68
CA ARG A 8 -4.27 6.35 -7.22
C ARG A 8 -4.19 7.20 -5.95
N THR A 9 -4.95 8.29 -5.93
CA THR A 9 -5.13 9.10 -4.72
C THR A 9 -6.46 8.75 -4.08
N LEU A 10 -6.43 8.26 -2.84
CA LEU A 10 -7.60 7.92 -2.05
C LEU A 10 -7.56 8.63 -0.70
N GLY A 11 -8.21 9.80 -0.63
CA GLY A 11 -8.13 10.68 0.54
C GLY A 11 -6.68 11.08 0.82
N LYS A 12 -6.17 10.72 2.01
CA LYS A 12 -4.79 10.97 2.43
C LYS A 12 -3.78 9.99 1.84
N HIS A 13 -4.24 8.90 1.21
CA HIS A 13 -3.40 7.85 0.66
C HIS A 13 -3.05 8.12 -0.79
N ARG A 14 -1.78 7.88 -1.14
CA ARG A 14 -1.31 7.88 -2.50
C ARG A 14 -0.68 6.52 -2.77
N ILE A 15 -1.41 5.71 -3.52
CA ILE A 15 -1.19 4.29 -3.60
C ILE A 15 -0.63 3.97 -4.97
N ARG A 16 0.53 3.33 -4.98
CA ARG A 16 1.03 2.65 -6.17
C ARG A 16 0.39 1.28 -6.26
N LEU A 17 -0.23 0.98 -7.39
CA LEU A 17 -0.78 -0.34 -7.69
C LEU A 17 0.14 -0.99 -8.72
N ARG A 18 0.64 -2.19 -8.43
CA ARG A 18 1.51 -2.93 -9.34
C ARG A 18 1.01 -4.34 -9.58
N SER A 19 0.99 -4.76 -10.83
CA SER A 19 0.73 -6.15 -11.19
C SER A 19 1.98 -6.76 -11.80
N THR A 20 2.40 -7.91 -11.28
CA THR A 20 3.52 -8.69 -11.86
C THR A 20 3.19 -9.29 -13.22
N LYS A 21 1.92 -9.24 -13.65
CA LYS A 21 1.45 -9.76 -14.94
C LYS A 21 0.45 -8.80 -15.57
N GLY A 22 0.97 -7.81 -16.30
CA GLY A 22 0.16 -6.86 -17.05
C GLY A 22 -0.33 -5.69 -16.20
N PHE A 23 -1.48 -5.15 -16.55
CA PHE A 23 -1.99 -3.92 -15.94
C PHE A 23 -2.77 -4.20 -14.65
N PRO A 24 -2.75 -3.26 -13.69
CA PRO A 24 -3.67 -3.28 -12.57
C PRO A 24 -5.13 -3.38 -13.05
N THR A 25 -5.89 -4.28 -12.44
CA THR A 25 -7.28 -4.57 -12.83
C THR A 25 -8.27 -3.82 -11.93
N GLU A 26 -9.55 -3.82 -12.32
CA GLU A 26 -10.63 -3.28 -11.48
C GLU A 26 -10.69 -3.96 -10.09
N VAL A 27 -10.32 -5.24 -10.00
CA VAL A 27 -10.23 -5.96 -8.72
C VAL A 27 -9.15 -5.36 -7.83
N MET A 28 -8.01 -4.96 -8.39
CA MET A 28 -6.96 -4.27 -7.63
C MET A 28 -7.39 -2.88 -7.18
N HIS A 29 -8.20 -2.20 -7.98
CA HIS A 29 -8.80 -0.91 -7.63
C HIS A 29 -9.75 -1.06 -6.44
N GLN A 30 -10.62 -2.08 -6.46
CA GLN A 30 -11.51 -2.40 -5.33
C GLN A 30 -10.71 -2.80 -4.08
N LEU A 31 -9.67 -3.62 -4.23
CA LEU A 31 -8.77 -3.98 -3.14
C LEU A 31 -8.16 -2.74 -2.47
N ALA A 32 -7.76 -1.74 -3.26
CA ALA A 32 -7.21 -0.49 -2.74
C ALA A 32 -8.24 0.29 -1.90
N GLU A 33 -9.51 0.35 -2.33
CA GLU A 33 -10.60 0.98 -1.58
C GLU A 33 -10.89 0.25 -0.26
N VAL A 34 -10.96 -1.08 -0.30
CA VAL A 34 -11.19 -1.91 0.90
C VAL A 34 -10.02 -1.76 1.88
N THR A 35 -8.80 -1.80 1.37
CA THR A 35 -7.58 -1.60 2.17
C THR A 35 -7.56 -0.21 2.81
N ARG A 36 -7.96 0.83 2.07
CA ARG A 36 -8.09 2.19 2.60
C ARG A 36 -9.01 2.22 3.81
N LEU A 37 -10.20 1.64 3.69
CA LEU A 37 -11.15 1.58 4.80
C LEU A 37 -10.59 0.80 5.99
N ALA A 38 -9.93 -0.33 5.74
CA ALA A 38 -9.30 -1.14 6.78
C ALA A 38 -8.24 -0.35 7.55
N VAL A 39 -7.33 0.35 6.85
CA VAL A 39 -6.28 1.17 7.46
C VAL A 39 -6.86 2.39 8.19
N ASP A 40 -7.78 3.12 7.55
CA ASP A 40 -8.35 4.35 8.11
C ASP A 40 -9.09 4.12 9.43
N ASN A 41 -9.70 2.95 9.63
CA ASN A 41 -10.50 2.64 10.81
C ASN A 41 -9.74 1.91 11.93
N ASN A 42 -8.61 1.28 11.63
CA ASN A 42 -7.94 0.37 12.59
C ASN A 42 -6.48 0.75 12.89
N MET A 43 -5.91 1.73 12.20
CA MET A 43 -4.55 2.20 12.42
C MET A 43 -4.52 3.69 12.74
N SER A 44 -3.35 4.18 13.14
CA SER A 44 -3.11 5.60 13.36
C SER A 44 -3.59 6.47 12.20
N ALA A 45 -4.08 7.68 12.51
CA ALA A 45 -4.44 8.68 11.51
C ALA A 45 -3.24 9.07 10.60
N ARG A 46 -2.01 8.74 11.01
CA ARG A 46 -0.75 8.97 10.28
C ARG A 46 -0.34 7.79 9.39
N ALA A 47 -0.98 6.63 9.51
CA ALA A 47 -0.72 5.48 8.65
C ALA A 47 -1.15 5.75 7.20
N ARG A 48 -0.34 5.30 6.23
CA ARG A 48 -0.55 5.50 4.79
C ARG A 48 -0.22 4.23 4.01
N ILE A 49 -1.16 3.77 3.19
CA ILE A 49 -0.88 2.76 2.16
C ILE A 49 0.13 3.33 1.15
N VAL A 50 1.20 2.58 0.91
CA VAL A 50 2.34 2.95 0.07
C VAL A 50 2.30 2.23 -1.28
N ASP A 51 2.15 0.90 -1.25
CA ASP A 51 2.22 0.05 -2.43
C ASP A 51 1.27 -1.14 -2.25
N ILE A 52 0.56 -1.51 -3.31
CA ILE A 52 -0.19 -2.76 -3.40
C ILE A 52 0.32 -3.53 -4.61
N VAL A 53 0.83 -4.74 -4.38
CA VAL A 53 1.48 -5.56 -5.41
C VAL A 53 0.72 -6.86 -5.57
N LEU A 54 0.20 -7.10 -6.77
CA LEU A 54 -0.40 -8.37 -7.14
C LEU A 54 0.64 -9.30 -7.78
N ARG A 55 0.91 -10.41 -7.08
CA ARG A 55 1.83 -11.47 -7.52
C ARG A 55 1.14 -12.55 -8.35
N GLN A 56 1.93 -13.35 -9.07
CA GLN A 56 1.47 -14.35 -10.04
C GLN A 56 0.47 -15.38 -9.46
N GLU A 57 0.49 -15.62 -8.16
CA GLU A 57 -0.44 -16.55 -7.47
C GLU A 57 -1.71 -15.86 -6.95
N ASN A 58 -2.04 -14.68 -7.46
CA ASN A 58 -3.12 -13.82 -6.97
C ASN A 58 -2.97 -13.45 -5.48
N ILE A 59 -1.71 -13.38 -5.02
CA ILE A 59 -1.35 -12.92 -3.68
C ILE A 59 -1.11 -11.42 -3.76
N SER A 60 -1.81 -10.68 -2.91
CA SER A 60 -1.68 -9.22 -2.80
C SER A 60 -0.82 -8.87 -1.60
N ASP A 61 0.28 -8.16 -1.83
CA ASP A 61 1.05 -7.55 -0.76
C ASP A 61 0.67 -6.09 -0.62
N ILE A 62 0.32 -5.69 0.58
CA ILE A 62 -0.04 -4.33 0.93
C ILE A 62 1.05 -3.81 1.85
N THR A 63 1.71 -2.73 1.45
CA THR A 63 2.68 -2.04 2.31
C THR A 63 2.06 -0.78 2.88
N VAL A 64 2.06 -0.67 4.20
CA VAL A 64 1.57 0.50 4.94
C VAL A 64 2.74 1.14 5.68
N GLY A 65 2.99 2.42 5.43
CA GLY A 65 3.88 3.23 6.25
C GLY A 65 3.12 3.77 7.45
N SER A 66 3.67 3.63 8.66
CA SER A 66 3.11 4.26 9.86
C SER A 66 4.20 4.86 10.74
N THR A 67 3.87 5.92 11.46
CA THR A 67 4.76 6.52 12.47
C THR A 67 4.60 5.87 13.85
N LEU A 68 3.61 4.97 14.02
CA LEU A 68 3.40 4.20 15.23
C LEU A 68 3.76 2.72 15.00
N PRO A 69 4.83 2.20 15.63
CA PRO A 69 5.18 0.79 15.54
C PRO A 69 4.06 -0.15 15.98
N GLU A 70 3.17 0.29 16.88
CA GLU A 70 2.07 -0.49 17.43
C GLU A 70 1.03 -0.86 16.37
N ASP A 71 0.92 -0.10 15.27
CA ASP A 71 -0.02 -0.39 14.18
C ASP A 71 0.26 -1.76 13.53
N ARG A 72 1.48 -2.29 13.67
CA ARG A 72 1.82 -3.65 13.19
C ARG A 72 0.98 -4.75 13.83
N ILE A 73 0.44 -4.50 15.04
CA ILE A 73 -0.40 -5.47 15.77
C ILE A 73 -1.72 -5.70 15.03
N CYS A 74 -2.19 -4.72 14.25
CA CYS A 74 -3.42 -4.80 13.48
C CYS A 74 -3.26 -5.55 12.15
N ALA A 75 -2.03 -5.78 11.69
CA ALA A 75 -1.79 -6.33 10.35
C ALA A 75 -2.48 -7.68 10.10
N PRO A 76 -2.38 -8.70 10.98
CA PRO A 76 -3.03 -9.99 10.77
C PRO A 76 -4.57 -9.89 10.69
N GLN A 77 -5.18 -9.01 11.48
CA GLN A 77 -6.62 -8.79 11.46
C GLN A 77 -7.04 -8.06 10.18
N LEU A 78 -6.21 -7.14 9.68
CA LEU A 78 -6.47 -6.48 8.40
C LEU A 78 -6.34 -7.44 7.22
N GLU A 79 -5.36 -8.34 7.22
CA GLU A 79 -5.22 -9.40 6.20
C GLU A 79 -6.51 -10.22 6.12
N ALA A 80 -6.99 -10.73 7.25
CA ALA A 80 -8.22 -11.52 7.32
C ALA A 80 -9.46 -10.71 6.90
N ALA A 81 -9.59 -9.46 7.36
CA ALA A 81 -10.74 -8.61 7.04
C ALA A 81 -10.79 -8.24 5.55
N VAL A 82 -9.66 -7.81 4.99
CA VAL A 82 -9.55 -7.46 3.57
C VAL A 82 -9.80 -8.69 2.70
N ALA A 83 -9.19 -9.84 3.02
CA ALA A 83 -9.43 -11.09 2.30
C ALA A 83 -10.92 -11.48 2.33
N THR A 84 -11.56 -11.41 3.50
CA THR A 84 -12.99 -11.72 3.66
C THR A 84 -13.88 -10.83 2.79
N VAL A 85 -13.67 -9.52 2.82
CA VAL A 85 -14.47 -8.57 2.02
C VAL A 85 -14.26 -8.79 0.52
N MET A 86 -13.03 -9.15 0.12
CA MET A 86 -12.70 -9.45 -1.28
C MET A 86 -13.10 -10.87 -1.72
N GLY A 87 -13.65 -11.70 -0.83
CA GLY A 87 -13.98 -13.09 -1.12
C GLY A 87 -12.76 -13.98 -1.40
N LEU A 88 -11.61 -13.66 -0.80
CA LEU A 88 -10.34 -14.35 -0.97
C LEU A 88 -9.98 -15.19 0.28
N PRO A 89 -9.21 -16.28 0.11
CA PRO A 89 -8.56 -16.95 1.23
C PRO A 89 -7.60 -15.99 1.96
N PRO A 90 -7.48 -16.06 3.31
CA PRO A 90 -6.57 -15.19 4.07
C PRO A 90 -5.12 -15.21 3.58
N GLU A 91 -4.65 -16.34 3.04
CA GLU A 91 -3.27 -16.51 2.55
C GLU A 91 -3.00 -15.74 1.24
N LYS A 92 -4.04 -15.13 0.65
CA LYS A 92 -3.93 -14.31 -0.56
C LYS A 92 -3.75 -12.81 -0.27
N VAL A 93 -3.73 -12.39 0.99
CA VAL A 93 -3.51 -10.99 1.38
C VAL A 93 -2.44 -10.94 2.46
N ASN A 94 -1.35 -10.21 2.21
CA ASN A 94 -0.32 -9.91 3.21
C ASN A 94 -0.29 -8.40 3.46
N VAL A 95 -0.20 -8.00 4.73
CA VAL A 95 -0.09 -6.60 5.14
C VAL A 95 1.23 -6.40 5.88
N PHE A 96 2.08 -5.56 5.32
CA PHE A 96 3.36 -5.19 5.90
C PHE A 96 3.28 -3.77 6.44
N VAL A 97 3.52 -3.60 7.74
CA VAL A 97 3.61 -2.27 8.37
C VAL A 97 5.07 -1.90 8.50
N GLN A 98 5.48 -0.85 7.80
CA GLN A 98 6.80 -0.25 7.89
C GLN A 98 6.74 0.98 8.79
N THR A 99 7.54 0.99 9.84
CA THR A 99 7.68 2.18 10.69
C THR A 99 8.53 3.22 9.96
N VAL A 100 8.00 4.42 9.85
CA VAL A 100 8.66 5.59 9.23
C VAL A 100 8.70 6.74 10.23
N ALA A 101 9.68 7.62 10.11
CA ALA A 101 9.77 8.79 10.99
C ALA A 101 8.64 9.79 10.69
N GLN A 102 8.26 10.59 11.69
CA GLN A 102 7.16 11.56 11.53
C GLN A 102 7.48 12.60 10.44
N GLU A 103 8.75 13.00 10.37
CA GLU A 103 9.27 13.95 9.39
C GLU A 103 9.18 13.41 7.95
N GLU A 104 9.26 12.09 7.77
CA GLU A 104 9.10 11.43 6.46
C GLU A 104 7.64 11.45 5.99
N VAL A 105 6.67 11.48 6.91
CA VAL A 105 5.23 11.56 6.62
C VAL A 105 4.77 13.00 6.41
N ASP A 106 5.36 13.96 7.12
CA ASP A 106 5.00 15.38 7.04
C ASP A 106 5.49 16.04 5.73
N LEU A 107 6.44 15.41 5.02
CA LEU A 107 6.76 15.72 3.63
C LEU A 107 5.57 15.33 2.73
N HIS A 108 4.67 16.28 2.51
CA HIS A 108 3.44 16.12 1.74
C HIS A 108 3.66 15.59 0.30
N PHE A 109 2.57 15.03 -0.22
CA PHE A 109 2.33 14.45 -1.56
C PHE A 109 3.35 14.85 -2.66
N GLY A 110 3.94 13.84 -3.29
CA GLY A 110 4.89 13.98 -4.41
C GLY A 110 6.36 13.81 -4.01
N VAL A 111 6.76 14.24 -2.79
CA VAL A 111 8.15 14.07 -2.31
C VAL A 111 8.37 12.69 -1.72
N TYR A 112 7.42 12.18 -0.91
CA TYR A 112 7.49 10.83 -0.32
C TYR A 112 7.46 9.72 -1.39
N GLU A 113 6.60 9.84 -2.42
CA GLU A 113 6.56 8.89 -3.54
C GLU A 113 7.87 8.87 -4.32
N ARG A 114 8.48 10.06 -4.53
CA ARG A 114 9.74 10.18 -5.25
C ARG A 114 10.93 9.68 -4.41
N MET A 115 11.00 10.02 -3.13
CA MET A 115 12.04 9.52 -2.23
C MET A 115 11.94 8.01 -2.03
N LEU A 116 10.73 7.45 -1.93
CA LEU A 116 10.53 5.99 -1.94
C LEU A 116 10.91 5.40 -3.30
N ALA A 117 10.50 6.01 -4.41
CA ALA A 117 10.89 5.54 -5.74
C ALA A 117 12.41 5.58 -5.94
N GLU A 118 13.13 6.59 -5.43
CA GLU A 118 14.58 6.65 -5.41
C GLU A 118 15.17 5.55 -4.52
N LYS A 119 14.64 5.37 -3.29
CA LYS A 119 15.08 4.33 -2.34
C LYS A 119 14.86 2.91 -2.88
N PHE A 120 13.85 2.71 -3.74
CA PHE A 120 13.55 1.46 -4.42
C PHE A 120 14.12 1.39 -5.85
N GLY A 121 14.96 2.36 -6.27
CA GLY A 121 15.64 2.37 -7.57
C GLY A 121 14.74 2.55 -8.80
N ALA A 122 13.50 2.97 -8.61
CA ALA A 122 12.52 3.21 -9.67
C ALA A 122 12.71 4.56 -10.38
N VAL A 123 13.40 5.53 -9.77
CA VAL A 123 13.76 6.81 -10.39
C VAL A 123 15.19 7.26 -9.99
N PRO A 124 15.89 8.04 -10.83
CA PRO A 124 17.23 8.54 -10.52
C PRO A 124 17.24 9.52 -9.33
N PRO A 125 18.33 9.59 -8.54
CA PRO A 125 18.48 10.57 -7.46
C PRO A 125 18.38 12.01 -7.98
N ILE A 126 17.73 12.89 -7.24
CA ILE A 126 17.80 14.33 -7.48
C ILE A 126 19.23 14.83 -7.20
N GLN A 127 19.83 15.55 -8.17
CA GLN A 127 21.12 16.25 -8.01
C GLN A 127 20.97 17.55 -7.23
#